data_AF-A0AAP9E388-F1
#
_entry.id   AF-A0AAP9E388-F1
#
_cell.length_a   1.000
_cell.length_b   1.000
_cell.length_c   1.000
_cell.angle_alpha   90.00
_cell.angle_beta   90.00
_cell.angle_gamma   90.00
#
_symmetry.space_group_name_H-M   'P 1'
#
loop_
_entity.id
_entity.type
_entity.pdbx_description
1 polymer ?
#
loop_
_entity_poly.entity_id
_entity_poly.type
_entity_poly.pdbx_seq_one_letter_code
_entity_poly.pdbx_strand_id
1 'polypeptide(L)'
;MQQASSFPDRETVASKLTSLTSEDKAWVLLLMENALQDENLLAGLNLYLDQQTNARFLNSLKLETTGEWLGGNAPSRLQIRITETARASQHPAYIAFRKGLTASAGLEKAYPKAPI
;
A
#
# COMPACT_ATOMS: atom_id res chain seq x y z
N MET A 1 -26.47 -22.24 1.41
CA MET A 1 -25.16 -21.68 1.79
C MET A 1 -24.61 -20.96 0.57
N GLN A 2 -24.85 -19.64 0.46
CA GLN A 2 -24.24 -18.83 -0.59
C GLN A 2 -22.72 -18.89 -0.39
N GLN A 3 -21.97 -19.40 -1.37
CA GLN A 3 -20.55 -19.10 -1.46
C GLN A 3 -20.44 -17.58 -1.58
N ALA A 4 -19.93 -16.92 -0.54
CA ALA A 4 -19.51 -15.54 -0.63
C ALA A 4 -18.51 -15.48 -1.79
N SER A 5 -18.89 -14.84 -2.89
CA SER A 5 -18.00 -14.59 -3.99
C SER A 5 -16.71 -13.99 -3.44
N SER A 6 -15.61 -14.68 -3.68
CA SER A 6 -14.21 -14.45 -3.28
C SER A 6 -13.68 -13.09 -3.73
N PHE A 7 -14.34 -12.01 -3.30
CA PHE A 7 -13.86 -10.66 -3.54
C PHE A 7 -12.81 -10.31 -2.46
N PRO A 8 -11.70 -9.68 -2.86
CA PRO A 8 -10.70 -9.21 -1.91
C PRO A 8 -11.32 -8.18 -0.96
N ASP A 9 -11.42 -8.52 0.32
CA ASP A 9 -11.78 -7.58 1.38
C ASP A 9 -10.55 -6.88 1.95
N ARG A 10 -10.79 -5.81 2.72
CA ARG A 10 -9.71 -5.00 3.30
C ARG A 10 -8.84 -5.82 4.28
N GLU A 11 -9.43 -6.79 4.96
CA GLU A 11 -8.74 -7.68 5.90
C GLU A 11 -7.74 -8.59 5.17
N THR A 12 -8.15 -9.16 4.02
CA THR A 12 -7.27 -9.96 3.15
C THR A 12 -6.14 -9.09 2.63
N VAL A 13 -6.42 -7.90 2.11
CA VAL A 13 -5.38 -6.98 1.64
C VAL A 13 -4.37 -6.64 2.75
N ALA A 14 -4.84 -6.27 3.94
CA ALA A 14 -3.96 -5.94 5.06
C ALA A 14 -3.09 -7.13 5.50
N SER A 15 -3.66 -8.34 5.48
CA SER A 15 -2.93 -9.59 5.74
C SER A 15 -1.82 -9.81 4.70
N LYS A 16 -2.14 -9.65 3.40
CA LYS A 16 -1.18 -9.78 2.29
C LYS A 16 -0.07 -8.74 2.34
N LEU A 17 -0.37 -7.49 2.72
CA LEU A 17 0.64 -6.45 2.95
C LEU A 17 1.49 -6.73 4.19
N THR A 18 0.94 -7.41 5.19
CA THR A 18 1.67 -7.82 6.39
C THR A 18 2.64 -8.94 6.08
N SER A 19 2.29 -9.96 5.30
CA SER A 19 3.20 -11.05 4.96
C SER A 19 4.19 -10.65 3.86
N LEU A 20 3.69 -9.98 2.81
CA LEU A 20 4.44 -9.46 1.66
C LEU A 20 5.41 -10.48 1.03
N THR A 21 5.04 -11.76 1.05
CA THR A 21 5.79 -12.83 0.37
C THR A 21 5.70 -12.67 -1.14
N SER A 22 6.49 -13.44 -1.91
CA SER A 22 6.41 -13.39 -3.37
C SER A 22 5.02 -13.73 -3.92
N GLU A 23 4.32 -14.68 -3.29
CA GLU A 23 2.95 -15.03 -3.66
C GLU A 23 1.98 -13.89 -3.34
N ASP A 24 2.11 -13.28 -2.15
CA ASP A 24 1.23 -12.18 -1.75
C ASP A 24 1.46 -10.93 -2.60
N LYS A 25 2.70 -10.67 -3.00
CA LYS A 25 3.04 -9.61 -3.95
C LYS A 25 2.38 -9.84 -5.30
N ALA A 26 2.43 -11.05 -5.85
CA ALA A 26 1.74 -11.39 -7.09
C ALA A 26 0.22 -11.20 -6.98
N TRP A 27 -0.36 -11.59 -5.85
CA TRP A 27 -1.78 -11.38 -5.58
C TRP A 27 -2.15 -9.89 -5.52
N VAL A 28 -1.35 -9.06 -4.84
CA VAL A 28 -1.58 -7.61 -4.76
C VAL A 28 -1.39 -6.93 -6.13
N LEU A 29 -0.47 -7.41 -6.96
CA LEU A 29 -0.33 -6.93 -8.35
C LEU A 29 -1.60 -7.19 -9.16
N LEU A 30 -2.13 -8.41 -9.11
CA LEU A 30 -3.41 -8.76 -9.77
C LEU A 30 -4.56 -7.89 -9.26
N LEU A 31 -4.58 -7.58 -7.96
CA LEU A 31 -5.55 -6.66 -7.39
C LEU A 31 -5.45 -5.25 -8.01
N MET A 32 -4.22 -4.75 -8.18
CA MET A 32 -3.92 -3.46 -8.80
C MET A 32 -4.22 -3.39 -10.30
N GLU A 33 -4.44 -4.52 -10.99
CA GLU A 33 -4.90 -4.51 -12.37
C GLU A 33 -6.38 -4.10 -12.49
N ASN A 34 -7.18 -4.31 -11.44
CA ASN A 34 -8.60 -4.02 -11.43
C ASN A 34 -8.93 -2.71 -10.69
N ALA A 35 -9.24 -1.65 -11.44
CA ALA A 35 -9.61 -0.35 -10.87
C ALA A 35 -10.84 -0.40 -9.95
N LEU A 36 -11.76 -1.37 -10.13
CA LEU A 36 -12.91 -1.53 -9.23
C LEU A 36 -12.50 -1.98 -7.81
N GLN A 37 -11.26 -2.43 -7.64
CA GLN A 37 -10.72 -2.88 -6.36
C GLN A 37 -9.83 -1.85 -5.67
N ASP A 38 -9.65 -0.66 -6.26
CA ASP A 38 -8.79 0.39 -5.71
C ASP A 38 -9.23 0.79 -4.28
N GLU A 39 -10.54 0.84 -4.00
CA GLU A 39 -11.05 1.11 -2.64
C GLU A 39 -10.71 -0.01 -1.65
N ASN A 40 -10.82 -1.27 -2.06
CA ASN A 40 -10.47 -2.40 -1.18
C ASN A 40 -8.97 -2.42 -0.89
N LEU A 41 -8.14 -2.12 -1.89
CA LEU A 41 -6.70 -1.97 -1.72
C LEU A 41 -6.37 -0.86 -0.73
N LEU A 42 -6.99 0.31 -0.86
CA LEU A 42 -6.71 1.47 0.00
C LEU A 42 -7.29 1.29 1.40
N ALA A 43 -8.47 0.68 1.54
CA ALA A 43 -9.02 0.29 2.84
C ALA A 43 -8.10 -0.70 3.55
N GLY A 44 -7.54 -1.68 2.82
CA GLY A 44 -6.57 -2.62 3.35
C GLY A 44 -5.22 -1.99 3.71
N LEU A 45 -4.74 -1.03 2.91
CA LEU A 45 -3.54 -0.26 3.24
C LEU A 45 -3.72 0.56 4.52
N ASN A 46 -4.88 1.23 4.68
CA ASN A 46 -5.20 1.95 5.90
C ASN A 46 -5.23 1.02 7.11
N LEU A 47 -5.89 -0.13 6.99
CA LEU A 47 -5.95 -1.14 8.06
C LEU A 47 -4.55 -1.68 8.40
N TYR A 48 -3.73 -1.97 7.39
CA TYR A 48 -2.34 -2.40 7.59
C TYR A 48 -1.55 -1.35 8.40
N LEU A 49 -1.62 -0.07 8.02
CA LEU A 49 -0.91 1.00 8.72
C LEU A 49 -1.41 1.18 10.15
N ASP A 50 -2.72 1.11 10.38
CA ASP A 50 -3.32 1.16 11.72
C ASP A 50 -2.89 -0.04 12.59
N GLN A 51 -2.78 -1.23 12.03
CA GLN A 51 -2.22 -2.38 12.75
C GLN A 51 -0.74 -2.14 13.12
N GLN A 52 0.04 -1.50 12.25
CA GLN A 52 1.43 -1.17 12.55
C GLN A 52 1.57 -0.01 13.55
N THR A 53 0.59 0.89 13.69
CA THR A 53 0.60 1.92 14.75
C THR A 53 0.33 1.31 16.12
N ASN A 54 -0.53 0.29 16.19
CA ASN A 54 -0.89 -0.41 17.42
C ASN A 54 0.05 -1.58 17.77
N ALA A 55 1.06 -1.85 16.94
CA ALA A 55 2.02 -2.92 17.18
C ALA A 55 2.91 -2.61 18.39
N ARG A 56 3.25 -3.65 19.17
CA ARG A 56 4.13 -3.51 20.36
C ARG A 56 5.50 -2.92 20.03
N PHE A 57 6.00 -3.16 18.83
CA PHE A 57 7.28 -2.65 18.35
C PHE A 57 7.13 -2.12 16.93
N LEU A 58 7.79 -1.00 16.64
CA LEU A 58 7.87 -0.43 15.31
C LEU A 58 8.86 -1.23 14.45
N ASN A 59 8.36 -1.91 13.42
CA ASN A 59 9.21 -2.52 12.39
C ASN A 59 9.40 -1.56 11.21
N SER A 60 10.25 -0.55 11.39
CA SER A 60 10.48 0.51 10.39
C SER A 60 11.04 -0.04 9.08
N LEU A 61 11.95 -1.01 9.13
CA LEU A 61 12.53 -1.62 7.94
C LEU A 61 11.44 -2.27 7.06
N LYS A 62 10.56 -3.06 7.68
CA LYS A 62 9.44 -3.68 6.96
C LYS A 62 8.52 -2.64 6.33
N LEU A 63 8.15 -1.60 7.09
CA LEU A 63 7.30 -0.52 6.59
C LEU A 63 7.94 0.23 5.41
N GLU A 64 9.22 0.54 5.50
CA GLU A 64 9.99 1.15 4.41
C GLU A 64 10.01 0.24 3.18
N THR A 65 10.32 -1.05 3.33
CA THR A 65 10.30 -2.01 2.23
C THR A 65 8.91 -2.18 1.60
N THR A 66 7.85 -2.22 2.40
CA THR A 66 6.47 -2.28 1.90
C THR A 66 6.13 -1.01 1.13
N GLY A 67 6.48 0.16 1.66
CA GLY A 67 6.25 1.45 0.99
C GLY A 67 7.00 1.55 -0.34
N GLU A 68 8.27 1.17 -0.36
CA GLU A 68 9.08 1.18 -1.58
C GLU A 68 8.51 0.23 -2.64
N TRP A 69 8.17 -1.00 -2.23
CA TRP A 69 7.60 -1.98 -3.14
C TRP A 69 6.26 -1.50 -3.70
N LEU A 70 5.37 -1.00 -2.85
CA LEU A 70 4.04 -0.56 -3.27
C LEU A 70 4.13 0.68 -4.19
N GLY A 71 4.99 1.65 -3.87
CA GLY A 71 5.22 2.81 -4.73
C GLY A 71 5.87 2.47 -6.08
N GLY A 72 6.73 1.46 -6.12
CA GLY A 72 7.37 1.01 -7.37
C GLY A 72 6.44 0.21 -8.30
N ASN A 73 5.38 -0.39 -7.77
CA ASN A 73 4.49 -1.31 -8.51
C ASN A 73 3.07 -0.78 -8.69
N ALA A 74 2.63 0.20 -7.91
CA ALA A 74 1.28 0.74 -8.03
C ALA A 74 1.09 1.49 -9.37
N PRO A 75 -0.04 1.29 -10.05
CA PRO A 75 -0.38 2.01 -11.27
C PRO A 75 -0.55 3.51 -10.98
N SER A 76 -0.31 4.35 -11.99
CA SER A 76 -0.33 5.82 -11.83
C SER A 76 -1.57 6.35 -11.13
N ARG A 77 -2.75 5.81 -11.44
CA ARG A 77 -4.04 6.19 -10.84
C ARG A 77 -4.10 6.07 -9.32
N LEU A 78 -3.29 5.20 -8.71
CA LEU A 78 -3.25 4.96 -7.28
C LEU A 78 -2.16 5.76 -6.55
N GLN A 79 -1.15 6.25 -7.27
CA GLN A 79 0.06 6.86 -6.68
C GLN A 79 -0.26 8.07 -5.80
N ILE A 80 -1.20 8.92 -6.24
CA ILE A 80 -1.64 10.09 -5.46
C ILE A 80 -2.30 9.63 -4.15
N ARG A 81 -3.28 8.72 -4.24
CA ARG A 81 -4.05 8.26 -3.07
C ARG A 81 -3.20 7.49 -2.07
N ILE A 82 -2.27 6.65 -2.53
CA ILE A 82 -1.28 5.96 -1.68
C ILE A 82 -0.41 6.99 -0.94
N THR A 83 0.04 8.03 -1.66
CA THR A 83 0.85 9.10 -1.07
C THR A 83 0.07 9.89 -0.04
N GLU A 84 -1.21 10.17 -0.28
CA GLU A 84 -2.12 10.84 0.65
C GLU A 84 -2.33 10.00 1.91
N THR A 85 -2.61 8.69 1.77
CA THR A 85 -2.71 7.75 2.88
C THR A 85 -1.43 7.77 3.74
N ALA A 86 -0.26 7.76 3.11
CA ALA A 86 1.02 7.82 3.83
C ALA A 86 1.26 9.16 4.56
N ARG A 87 0.57 10.24 4.17
CA ARG A 87 0.66 11.57 4.80
C ARG A 87 -0.43 11.82 5.85
N ALA A 88 -1.38 10.91 6.01
CA ALA A 88 -2.53 11.09 6.89
C ALA A 88 -2.18 11.20 8.39
N SER A 89 -0.99 10.77 8.80
CA SER A 89 -0.55 10.78 10.21
C SER A 89 0.94 11.08 10.35
N GLN A 90 1.33 11.60 11.51
CA GLN A 90 2.72 11.80 11.93
C GLN A 90 3.26 10.63 12.77
N HIS A 91 2.49 9.55 12.93
CA HIS A 91 2.96 8.37 13.65
C HIS A 91 4.22 7.78 12.97
N PRO A 92 5.24 7.31 13.73
CA PRO A 92 6.46 6.74 13.16
C PRO A 92 6.24 5.65 12.11
N ALA A 93 5.16 4.87 12.23
CA ALA A 93 4.80 3.86 11.23
C ALA A 93 4.48 4.46 9.85
N TYR A 94 3.69 5.53 9.81
CA TYR A 94 3.36 6.26 8.58
C TYR A 94 4.61 6.94 8.00
N ILE A 95 5.45 7.50 8.86
CA ILE A 95 6.71 8.14 8.44
C ILE A 95 7.64 7.12 7.77
N ALA A 96 7.82 5.93 8.36
CA ALA A 96 8.64 4.86 7.79
C ALA A 96 8.07 4.37 6.45
N PHE A 97 6.77 4.12 6.38
CA PHE A 97 6.10 3.74 5.13
C PHE A 97 6.27 4.81 4.03
N ARG A 98 6.04 6.08 4.39
CA ARG A 98 6.21 7.22 3.48
C ARG A 98 7.66 7.35 2.98
N LYS A 99 8.65 7.10 3.83
CA LYS A 99 10.06 7.11 3.43
C LYS A 99 10.33 6.07 2.33
N GLY A 100 9.79 4.87 2.46
CA GLY A 100 9.82 3.85 1.42
C GLY A 100 9.15 4.31 0.12
N LEU A 101 7.92 4.85 0.21
CA LEU A 101 7.21 5.38 -0.96
C LEU A 101 8.03 6.46 -1.70
N THR A 102 8.63 7.39 -0.97
CA THR A 102 9.49 8.42 -1.57
C THR A 102 10.70 7.78 -2.28
N ALA A 103 11.33 6.77 -1.68
CA ALA A 103 12.48 6.08 -2.29
C ALA A 103 12.13 5.38 -3.63
N SER A 104 10.89 4.91 -3.78
CA SER A 104 10.44 4.29 -5.04
C SER A 104 10.38 5.26 -6.23
N ALA A 105 10.28 6.57 -5.96
CA ALA A 105 9.96 7.62 -6.91
C ALA A 105 8.67 7.36 -7.74
N GLY A 106 7.74 6.52 -7.23
CA GLY A 106 6.53 6.10 -7.94
C GLY A 106 5.64 7.26 -8.38
N LEU A 107 5.37 8.20 -7.48
CA LEU A 107 4.57 9.38 -7.78
C LEU A 107 5.20 10.28 -8.84
N GLU A 108 6.52 10.52 -8.75
CA GLU A 108 7.26 11.37 -9.69
C GLU A 108 7.32 10.75 -11.08
N LYS A 109 7.46 9.43 -11.17
CA LYS A 109 7.40 8.68 -12.43
C LYS A 109 6.01 8.70 -13.04
N ALA A 110 4.96 8.59 -12.22
CA ALA A 110 3.57 8.61 -12.67
C ALA A 110 3.11 10.01 -13.10
N TYR A 111 3.62 11.06 -12.46
CA TYR A 111 3.28 12.46 -12.73
C TYR A 111 4.56 13.30 -12.83
N PRO A 112 5.29 13.23 -13.96
CA PRO A 112 6.48 14.03 -14.18
C PRO A 112 6.16 15.53 -14.12
N LYS A 113 7.09 16.32 -13.58
CA LYS A 113 6.97 17.78 -13.58
C LYS A 113 6.94 18.27 -15.04
N ALA A 114 6.11 19.27 -15.31
CA ALA A 114 6.10 19.91 -16.62
C ALA A 114 7.51 20.42 -16.95
N PRO A 115 7.98 20.23 -18.20
CA PRO A 115 9.23 20.84 -18.64
C PRO A 115 9.09 22.37 -18.52
N ILE A 116 10.07 22.98 -17.85
CA ILE A 116 10.21 24.44 -17.71
C ILE A 116 10.84 24.99 -18.98
#